data_AF-A0A971L1B6-F1
#
_entry.id   AF-A0A971L1B6-F1
#
_cell.length_a   1.000
_cell.length_b   1.000
_cell.length_c   1.000
_cell.angle_alpha   90.00
_cell.angle_beta   90.00
_cell.angle_gamma   90.00
#
_symmetry.space_group_name_H-M   'P 1'
#
loop_
_entity.id
_entity.type
_entity.pdbx_description
1 polymer ?
#
loop_
_entity_poly.entity_id
_entity_poly.type
_entity_poly.pdbx_seq_one_letter_code
_entity_poly.pdbx_strand_id
1 'polypeptide(L)'
;STIIIDEPELGLHPYAITLLGALLRSASTRTQVIVSTQSVALLNEFEIDDLVVVDREDGGSVFKRLDEAEFATWLEDYTLGELWQKNILGGRPSR
;
A
#
# COMPACT_ATOMS: atom_id res chain seq x y z
N SER A 1 11.28 7.76 16.94
CA SER A 1 11.75 6.45 16.43
C SER A 1 11.07 6.17 15.10
N THR A 2 11.60 5.23 14.32
CA THR A 2 11.00 4.78 13.05
C THR A 2 11.05 3.26 13.00
N ILE A 3 9.96 2.63 12.55
CA ILE A 3 9.85 1.19 12.34
C ILE A 3 9.80 0.97 10.82
N ILE A 4 10.61 0.05 10.32
CA ILE A 4 10.63 -0.32 8.89
C ILE A 4 10.49 -1.83 8.81
N ILE A 5 9.50 -2.31 8.06
CA ILE A 5 9.22 -3.75 7.92
C ILE A 5 9.04 -4.08 6.44
N ASP A 6 9.72 -5.12 5.99
CA ASP A 6 9.66 -5.59 4.61
C ASP A 6 8.72 -6.79 4.53
N GLU A 7 7.67 -6.70 3.69
CA GLU A 7 6.66 -7.74 3.44
C GLU A 7 6.14 -8.47 4.71
N PRO A 8 5.61 -7.74 5.72
CA PRO A 8 5.21 -8.31 7.00
C PRO A 8 4.08 -9.34 6.91
N GLU A 9 3.34 -9.37 5.80
CA GLU A 9 2.24 -10.28 5.55
C GLU A 9 2.67 -11.65 4.99
N LEU A 10 3.93 -11.83 4.63
CA LEU A 10 4.40 -13.04 3.96
C LEU A 10 4.18 -14.28 4.84
N GLY A 11 3.38 -15.23 4.33
CA GLY A 11 3.04 -16.48 5.03
C GLY A 11 1.93 -16.34 6.08
N LEU A 12 1.31 -15.17 6.23
CA LEU A 12 0.18 -14.99 7.13
C LEU A 12 -1.13 -15.52 6.52
N HIS A 13 -1.96 -16.12 7.38
CA HIS A 13 -3.34 -16.43 7.04
C HIS A 13 -4.12 -15.12 6.77
N PRO A 14 -5.10 -15.07 5.83
CA PRO A 14 -5.81 -13.83 5.50
C PRO A 14 -6.36 -13.05 6.70
N TYR A 15 -6.92 -13.74 7.69
CA TYR A 15 -7.39 -13.12 8.93
C TYR A 15 -6.28 -12.37 9.71
N ALA A 16 -5.06 -12.90 9.72
CA ALA A 16 -3.95 -12.27 10.42
C ALA A 16 -3.46 -10.99 9.72
N ILE A 17 -3.70 -10.84 8.41
CA ILE A 17 -3.36 -9.64 7.64
C ILE A 17 -4.22 -8.45 8.10
N THR A 18 -5.52 -8.65 8.30
CA THR A 18 -6.40 -7.59 8.84
C THR A 18 -5.98 -7.18 10.26
N LEU A 19 -5.61 -8.14 11.11
CA LEU A 19 -5.08 -7.82 12.44
C LEU A 19 -3.76 -7.05 12.36
N LEU A 20 -2.85 -7.45 11.46
CA LEU A 20 -1.60 -6.76 11.20
C LEU A 20 -1.85 -5.30 10.76
N GLY A 21 -2.76 -5.07 9.82
CA GLY A 21 -3.15 -3.71 9.38
C GLY A 21 -3.60 -2.83 10.55
N ALA A 22 -4.48 -3.35 11.41
CA ALA A 22 -4.93 -2.64 12.61
C ALA A 22 -3.78 -2.31 13.59
N LEU A 23 -2.83 -3.23 13.78
CA LEU A 23 -1.66 -3.02 14.62
C LEU A 23 -0.72 -1.96 14.04
N LEU A 24 -0.50 -1.96 12.72
CA LEU A 24 0.33 -0.97 12.02
C LEU A 24 -0.28 0.43 12.16
N ARG A 25 -1.59 0.59 11.93
CA ARG A 25 -2.30 1.87 12.15
C ARG A 25 -2.23 2.33 13.61
N SER A 26 -2.36 1.41 14.56
CA SER A 26 -2.23 1.75 15.99
C SER A 26 -0.80 2.24 16.32
N ALA A 27 0.22 1.56 15.80
CA ALA A 27 1.62 1.96 15.99
C ALA A 27 1.93 3.32 15.35
N SER A 28 1.37 3.63 14.18
CA SER A 28 1.63 4.87 13.44
C SER A 28 1.23 6.13 14.21
N THR A 29 0.28 6.03 15.15
CA THR A 29 -0.11 7.15 16.04
C THR A 29 0.99 7.63 16.98
N ARG A 30 2.05 6.83 17.19
CA ARG A 30 3.14 7.12 18.14
C ARG A 30 4.52 7.19 17.51
N THR A 31 4.70 6.58 16.33
CA THR A 31 6.00 6.47 15.67
C THR A 31 5.80 6.33 14.17
N GLN A 32 6.76 6.76 13.36
CA GLN A 32 6.69 6.53 11.92
C GLN A 32 6.84 5.02 11.63
N VAL A 33 5.98 4.50 10.77
CA VAL A 33 6.01 3.10 10.32
C VAL A 33 6.05 3.10 8.79
N ILE A 34 7.04 2.42 8.22
CA ILE A 34 7.19 2.23 6.77
C ILE A 34 7.10 0.73 6.49
N VAL A 35 6.19 0.35 5.61
CA VAL A 35 5.91 -1.04 5.26
C VAL A 35 5.97 -1.19 3.75
N SER A 36 6.71 -2.18 3.26
CA SER A 36 6.56 -2.64 1.89
C SER A 36 5.53 -3.77 1.85
N THR A 37 4.76 -3.84 0.77
CA THR A 37 3.75 -4.90 0.60
C THR A 37 3.46 -5.11 -0.87
N GLN A 38 3.17 -6.36 -1.24
CA GLN A 38 2.59 -6.73 -2.54
C GLN A 38 1.19 -7.35 -2.35
N SER A 39 0.64 -7.27 -1.15
CA SER A 39 -0.60 -7.90 -0.77
C SER A 39 -1.79 -6.98 -0.96
N VAL A 40 -2.68 -7.37 -1.86
CA VAL A 40 -4.00 -6.76 -2.05
C VAL A 40 -4.77 -6.70 -0.73
N ALA A 41 -4.68 -7.75 0.09
CA ALA A 41 -5.38 -7.81 1.36
C ALA A 41 -4.84 -6.77 2.36
N LEU A 42 -3.52 -6.56 2.41
CA LEU A 42 -2.94 -5.55 3.29
C LEU A 42 -3.16 -4.14 2.75
N LEU A 43 -3.09 -3.92 1.43
CA LEU A 43 -3.40 -2.63 0.80
C LEU A 43 -4.81 -2.15 1.14
N ASN A 44 -5.78 -3.06 1.20
CA ASN A 44 -7.17 -2.74 1.56
C ASN A 44 -7.36 -2.34 3.04
N GLU A 45 -6.31 -2.40 3.87
CA GLU A 45 -6.34 -1.95 5.25
C GLU A 45 -5.86 -0.50 5.43
N PHE A 46 -5.57 0.21 4.34
CA PHE A 46 -5.06 1.58 4.36
C PHE A 46 -5.85 2.49 3.43
N GLU A 47 -5.65 3.79 3.57
CA GLU A 47 -6.22 4.81 2.69
C GLU A 47 -5.22 5.20 1.61
N ILE A 48 -5.69 5.73 0.49
CA ILE A 48 -4.83 6.02 -0.66
C ILE A 48 -3.69 7.00 -0.34
N ASP A 49 -3.91 7.95 0.56
CA ASP A 49 -2.90 8.92 0.99
C ASP A 49 -1.76 8.28 1.79
N ASP A 50 -1.99 7.10 2.36
CA ASP A 50 -0.95 6.34 3.04
C ASP A 50 0.06 5.75 2.03
N LEU A 51 -0.36 5.53 0.78
CA LEU A 51 0.41 4.78 -0.22
C LEU A 51 1.54 5.61 -0.85
N VAL A 52 2.67 4.93 -1.05
CA VAL A 52 3.74 5.35 -1.96
C VAL A 52 3.96 4.24 -2.96
N VAL A 53 3.70 4.55 -4.22
CA VAL A 53 3.92 3.64 -5.34
C VAL A 53 5.35 3.79 -5.82
N VAL A 54 5.98 2.65 -6.13
CA VAL A 54 7.35 2.59 -6.63
C VAL A 54 7.35 1.98 -8.02
N ASP A 55 7.72 2.79 -9.01
CA ASP A 55 7.86 2.36 -10.40
C ASP A 55 9.33 2.37 -10.83
N ARG A 56 9.61 1.68 -11.93
CA ARG A 56 10.94 1.69 -12.56
C ARG A 56 10.88 2.48 -13.86
N GLU A 57 11.57 3.61 -13.89
CA GLU A 57 11.64 4.50 -15.06
C GLU A 57 13.11 4.78 -15.37
N ASP A 58 13.49 4.71 -16.66
CA ASP A 58 14.85 4.97 -17.15
C ASP A 58 15.98 4.28 -16.36
N GLY A 59 15.70 3.08 -15.84
CA GLY A 59 16.64 2.27 -15.07
C GLY A 59 16.73 2.61 -13.57
N GLY A 60 16.04 3.67 -13.11
CA GLY A 60 15.94 4.07 -11.70
C GLY A 60 14.57 3.79 -11.08
N SER A 61 14.49 3.88 -9.74
CA SER A 61 13.22 3.80 -9.00
C SER A 61 12.63 5.19 -8.80
N VAL A 62 11.36 5.35 -9.18
CA VAL A 62 10.58 6.58 -8.98
C VAL A 62 9.52 6.30 -7.92
N PHE A 63 9.49 7.15 -6.90
CA PHE A 63 8.56 7.03 -5.78
C PHE A 63 7.50 8.12 -5.91
N LYS A 64 6.23 7.72 -6.05
CA LYS A 64 5.08 8.64 -6.11
C LYS A 64 4.19 8.39 -4.91
N ARG A 65 4.02 9.40 -4.05
CA ARG A 65 2.93 9.40 -3.07
C ARG A 65 1.63 9.73 -3.80
N LEU A 66 0.60 8.93 -3.54
CA LEU A 66 -0.72 9.14 -4.13
C LEU A 66 -1.47 10.23 -3.38
N ASP A 67 -2.44 10.83 -4.06
CA ASP A 67 -3.32 11.87 -3.53
C ASP A 67 -4.76 11.43 -3.78
N GLU A 68 -5.56 11.35 -2.72
CA GLU A 68 -6.98 10.97 -2.79
C GLU A 68 -7.76 11.77 -3.84
N ALA A 69 -7.45 13.05 -4.02
CA ALA A 69 -8.14 13.89 -5.00
C ALA A 69 -7.94 13.42 -6.44
N GLU A 70 -6.78 12.83 -6.77
CA GLU A 70 -6.51 12.28 -8.12
C GLU A 70 -7.35 11.04 -8.42
N PHE A 71 -7.81 10.33 -7.37
CA PHE A 71 -8.49 9.03 -7.50
C PHE A 71 -9.92 9.04 -6.97
N ALA A 72 -10.46 10.19 -6.54
CA ALA A 72 -11.78 10.29 -5.91
C ALA A 72 -12.88 9.51 -6.67
N THR A 73 -12.99 9.70 -8.00
CA THR A 73 -13.97 8.98 -8.83
C THR A 73 -13.75 7.47 -8.88
N TRP A 74 -12.50 7.01 -8.81
CA TRP A 74 -12.19 5.57 -8.78
C TRP A 74 -12.55 4.95 -7.42
N LEU A 75 -12.35 5.69 -6.34
CA LEU A 75 -12.63 5.25 -4.97
C LEU A 75 -14.13 5.12 -4.66
N GLU A 76 -15.00 5.69 -5.49
CA GLU A 76 -16.46 5.50 -5.39
C GLU A 76 -16.88 4.05 -5.68
N ASP A 77 -16.19 3.39 -6.63
CA ASP A 77 -16.60 2.09 -7.17
C ASP A 77 -15.61 0.95 -6.84
N TYR A 78 -14.39 1.27 -6.41
CA TYR A 78 -13.29 0.30 -6.30
C TYR A 78 -12.50 0.45 -5.00
N THR A 79 -12.08 -0.69 -4.47
CA THR A 79 -11.09 -0.76 -3.39
C THR A 79 -9.67 -0.49 -3.90
N LEU A 80 -8.74 -0.09 -3.02
CA LEU A 80 -7.33 0.12 -3.40
C LEU A 80 -6.70 -1.13 -4.02
N GLY A 81 -7.01 -2.29 -3.47
CA GLY A 81 -6.58 -3.57 -3.97
C GLY A 81 -7.05 -3.84 -5.40
N GLU A 82 -8.30 -3.47 -5.74
CA GLU A 82 -8.81 -3.56 -7.11
C GLU A 82 -8.12 -2.57 -8.05
N LEU A 83 -7.86 -1.33 -7.60
CA LEU A 83 -7.13 -0.33 -8.39
C LEU A 83 -5.70 -0.79 -8.69
N TRP A 84 -5.01 -1.37 -7.70
CA TRP A 84 -3.71 -1.99 -7.91
C TRP A 84 -3.81 -3.20 -8.86
N GLN A 85 -4.84 -4.03 -8.70
CA GLN A 85 -5.08 -5.18 -9.57
C GLN A 85 -5.34 -4.81 -11.03
N LYS A 86 -5.99 -3.67 -11.26
CA LYS A 86 -6.25 -3.09 -12.58
C LYS A 86 -5.07 -2.27 -13.12
N ASN A 87 -3.96 -2.18 -12.37
CA ASN A 87 -2.80 -1.37 -12.71
C ASN A 87 -3.11 0.12 -12.87
N ILE A 88 -4.12 0.62 -12.15
CA ILE A 88 -4.48 2.05 -12.13
C ILE A 88 -3.52 2.84 -11.24
N LEU A 89 -3.05 2.22 -10.15
CA LEU A 89 -2.13 2.87 -9.20
C LEU A 89 -0.65 2.87 -9.66
N GLY A 90 -0.26 1.98 -10.57
CA GLY A 90 1.15 1.68 -10.87
C GLY A 90 1.74 0.63 -9.93
N GLY A 91 3.07 0.59 -9.79
CA GLY A 91 3.78 -0.27 -8.84
C GLY A 91 3.83 -1.74 -9.26
N ARG A 92 3.55 -2.03 -10.52
CA ARG A 92 3.66 -3.37 -11.10
C ARG A 92 4.86 -3.43 -12.02
N PRO A 93 5.56 -4.58 -12.08
CA PRO A 93 6.58 -4.79 -13.09
C PRO A 93 5.95 -4.62 -14.49
N SER A 94 6.32 -3.55 -15.19
CA SER A 94 6.10 -3.44 -16.63
C SER A 94 7.06 -4.42 -17.33
N ARG A 95 6.58 -5.05 -18.40
CA ARG A 95 7.36 -6.01 -19.18
C ARG A 95 8.34 -5.30 -20.10
#